data_AF-A0A417Z6K8-F1
#
_entry.id   AF-A0A417Z6K8-F1
#
_cell.length_a   1.000
_cell.length_b   1.000
_cell.length_c   1.000
_cell.angle_alpha   90.00
_cell.angle_beta   90.00
_cell.angle_gamma   90.00
#
_symmetry.space_group_name_H-M   'P 1'
#
loop_
_entity.id
_entity.type
_entity.pdbx_description
1 polymer ?
#
loop_
_entity_poly.entity_id
_entity_poly.type
_entity_poly.pdbx_seq_one_letter_code
_entity_poly.pdbx_strand_id
1 'polypeptide(L)'
;MGLAALESWSVRRMLMRMTTKDVNKFAVVLLRALAKAPVNQAGSVLRRVLSEQTAVSRVWPTDAELQDDLSDAKVYGNIRQDRLRLVLGTVEQSLRDESAMHESITLPERLQIEHVMPQGWRAYWDEGLDPEAAVKRDRRVHSIGNLTLVTQALNGSLSNRPWSDAMAQGLDKGGHPGEGKRTLLNQFSLLVLNKELLDGHPDRWTEDDIRVRSLAMAKRICSIWPGPDLEARPSITPALSGREGRGRDDLWDASSVQALADDCSGAIGAVLDQLAAIAPEGWSTVEFQSVGIASPHSALGGLSAKLAAKFPGLPNVVAFEERSGQWFWSVSTDFAKRWAAARSR
;
A
#
# COMPACT_ATOMS: atom_id res chain seq x y z
N MET A 1 -22.60 3.87 8.12
CA MET A 1 -22.11 2.52 7.79
C MET A 1 -21.95 2.30 6.29
N GLY A 2 -23.03 2.30 5.49
CA GLY A 2 -22.93 2.00 4.05
C GLY A 2 -22.08 2.98 3.24
N LEU A 3 -22.29 4.29 3.42
CA LEU A 3 -21.47 5.33 2.76
C LEU A 3 -20.00 5.23 3.17
N ALA A 4 -19.72 5.10 4.46
CA ALA A 4 -18.35 4.93 4.97
C ALA A 4 -17.64 3.70 4.38
N ALA A 5 -18.35 2.59 4.17
CA ALA A 5 -17.79 1.40 3.53
C ALA A 5 -17.43 1.66 2.05
N LEU A 6 -18.29 2.34 1.30
CA LEU A 6 -18.02 2.70 -0.10
C LEU A 6 -16.87 3.69 -0.22
N GLU A 7 -16.83 4.68 0.68
CA GLU A 7 -15.76 5.66 0.75
C GLU A 7 -14.42 4.98 1.04
N SER A 8 -14.36 4.14 2.08
CA SER A 8 -13.15 3.39 2.41
C SER A 8 -12.69 2.50 1.25
N TRP A 9 -13.60 1.72 0.65
CA TRP A 9 -13.29 0.90 -0.52
C TRP A 9 -12.68 1.72 -1.66
N SER A 10 -13.25 2.87 -1.97
CA SER A 10 -12.77 3.75 -3.04
C SER A 10 -11.41 4.38 -2.71
N VAL A 11 -11.25 4.93 -1.51
CA VAL A 11 -10.02 5.60 -1.06
C VAL A 11 -8.86 4.62 -0.96
N ARG A 12 -9.05 3.43 -0.39
CA ARG A 12 -8.00 2.40 -0.30
C ARG A 12 -7.51 1.95 -1.67
N ARG A 13 -8.45 1.65 -2.58
CA ARG A 13 -8.10 1.29 -3.97
C ARG A 13 -7.35 2.40 -4.68
N MET A 14 -7.75 3.65 -4.47
CA MET A 14 -7.05 4.82 -5.02
C MET A 14 -5.63 4.96 -4.47
N LEU A 15 -5.46 4.81 -3.15
CA LEU A 15 -4.15 4.89 -2.49
C LEU A 15 -3.20 3.80 -2.98
N MET A 16 -3.70 2.57 -3.17
CA MET A 16 -2.96 1.45 -3.77
C MET A 16 -2.86 1.52 -5.30
N ARG A 17 -3.38 2.59 -5.91
CA ARG A 17 -3.36 2.84 -7.38
C ARG A 17 -3.95 1.68 -8.19
N MET A 18 -4.99 1.04 -7.64
CA MET A 18 -5.70 -0.05 -8.29
C MET A 18 -6.56 0.46 -9.45
N THR A 19 -6.85 -0.43 -10.39
CA THR A 19 -7.70 -0.10 -11.53
C THR A 19 -9.11 0.33 -11.10
N THR A 20 -9.65 1.34 -11.76
CA THR A 20 -11.06 1.74 -11.68
C THR A 20 -11.92 1.07 -12.76
N LYS A 21 -11.33 0.15 -13.54
CA LYS A 21 -12.07 -0.68 -14.48
C LYS A 21 -13.16 -1.43 -13.71
N ASP A 22 -14.37 -1.44 -14.26
CA ASP A 22 -15.53 -2.14 -13.73
C ASP A 22 -16.29 -1.48 -12.55
N VAL A 23 -15.84 -0.30 -12.06
CA VAL A 23 -16.55 0.44 -11.00
C VAL A 23 -18.02 0.70 -11.38
N ASN A 24 -18.30 1.09 -12.63
CA ASN A 24 -19.66 1.37 -13.10
C ASN A 24 -20.56 0.12 -13.08
N LYS A 25 -20.02 -1.06 -13.46
CA LYS A 25 -20.79 -2.30 -13.41
C LYS A 25 -20.99 -2.76 -11.97
N PHE A 26 -19.98 -2.56 -11.13
CA PHE A 26 -20.07 -2.91 -9.73
C PHE A 26 -21.09 -2.04 -8.98
N ALA A 27 -21.21 -0.75 -9.33
CA ALA A 27 -22.29 0.11 -8.81
C ALA A 27 -23.68 -0.48 -9.08
N VAL A 28 -23.91 -1.07 -10.26
CA VAL A 28 -25.18 -1.77 -10.57
C VAL A 28 -25.38 -3.00 -9.68
N VAL A 29 -24.32 -3.75 -9.38
CA VAL A 29 -24.39 -4.89 -8.43
C VAL A 29 -24.79 -4.42 -7.03
N LEU A 30 -24.16 -3.35 -6.54
CA LEU A 30 -24.46 -2.75 -5.24
C LEU A 30 -25.92 -2.26 -5.18
N LEU A 31 -26.40 -1.56 -6.22
CA LEU A 31 -27.78 -1.09 -6.31
C LEU A 31 -28.80 -2.24 -6.32
N ARG A 32 -28.52 -3.35 -7.01
CA ARG A 32 -29.37 -4.54 -7.00
C ARG A 32 -29.40 -5.22 -5.63
N ALA A 33 -28.27 -5.26 -4.92
CA ALA A 33 -28.22 -5.80 -3.57
C ALA A 33 -29.04 -4.93 -2.61
N LEU A 34 -28.92 -3.60 -2.72
CA LEU A 34 -29.70 -2.64 -1.95
C LEU A 34 -31.20 -2.73 -2.23
N ALA A 35 -31.60 -2.89 -3.49
CA ALA A 35 -33.02 -2.99 -3.88
C ALA A 35 -33.74 -4.20 -3.26
N LYS A 36 -32.99 -5.23 -2.84
CA LYS A 36 -33.51 -6.44 -2.18
C LYS A 36 -33.41 -6.38 -0.66
N ALA A 37 -32.72 -5.38 -0.11
CA ALA A 37 -32.45 -5.27 1.32
C ALA A 37 -33.51 -4.44 2.03
N PRO A 38 -33.91 -4.81 3.27
CA PRO A 38 -34.64 -3.89 4.14
C PRO A 38 -33.87 -2.59 4.35
N VAL A 39 -34.56 -1.44 4.38
CA VAL A 39 -33.93 -0.11 4.48
C VAL A 39 -32.99 0.00 5.70
N ASN A 40 -33.39 -0.57 6.84
CA ASN A 40 -32.59 -0.60 8.06
C ASN A 40 -31.34 -1.51 7.99
N GLN A 41 -31.21 -2.33 6.94
CA GLN A 41 -30.05 -3.22 6.71
C GLN A 41 -29.20 -2.79 5.51
N ALA A 42 -29.56 -1.72 4.80
CA ALA A 42 -28.85 -1.25 3.61
C ALA A 42 -27.33 -1.08 3.85
N GLY A 43 -26.96 -0.54 5.01
CA GLY A 43 -25.55 -0.33 5.39
C GLY A 43 -24.76 -1.64 5.58
N SER A 44 -25.34 -2.63 6.25
CA SER A 44 -24.68 -3.93 6.48
C SER A 44 -24.60 -4.75 5.19
N VAL A 45 -25.65 -4.71 4.35
CA VAL A 45 -25.64 -5.35 3.03
C VAL A 45 -24.54 -4.77 2.15
N LEU A 46 -24.37 -3.43 2.09
CA LEU A 46 -23.28 -2.82 1.33
C LEU A 46 -21.91 -3.26 1.84
N ARG A 47 -21.67 -3.17 3.15
CA ARG A 47 -20.39 -3.58 3.75
C ARG A 47 -20.08 -5.04 3.44
N ARG A 48 -21.07 -5.93 3.58
CA ARG A 48 -20.93 -7.35 3.27
C ARG A 48 -20.59 -7.58 1.80
N VAL A 49 -21.38 -7.04 0.87
CA VAL A 49 -21.13 -7.21 -0.57
C VAL A 49 -19.76 -6.66 -0.97
N LEU A 50 -19.33 -5.51 -0.44
CA LEU A 50 -18.00 -4.96 -0.69
C LEU A 50 -16.89 -5.88 -0.13
N SER A 51 -17.07 -6.40 1.07
CA SER A 51 -16.12 -7.30 1.71
C SER A 51 -16.00 -8.62 0.97
N GLU A 52 -17.10 -9.07 0.36
CA GLU A 52 -17.15 -10.33 -0.37
C GLU A 52 -16.36 -10.33 -1.70
N GLN A 53 -15.86 -9.17 -2.15
CA GLN A 53 -15.24 -9.06 -3.48
C GLN A 53 -13.80 -9.58 -3.52
N THR A 54 -13.52 -10.41 -4.53
CA THR A 54 -12.22 -11.09 -4.71
C THR A 54 -11.50 -10.68 -6.00
N ALA A 55 -12.23 -10.24 -7.01
CA ALA A 55 -11.67 -9.79 -8.28
C ALA A 55 -10.79 -8.54 -8.10
N VAL A 56 -9.64 -8.46 -8.76
CA VAL A 56 -8.71 -7.31 -8.69
C VAL A 56 -9.41 -5.97 -8.99
N SER A 57 -10.40 -5.97 -9.88
CA SER A 57 -11.21 -4.78 -10.22
C SER A 57 -12.20 -4.33 -9.14
N ARG A 58 -12.47 -5.16 -8.13
CA ARG A 58 -13.51 -4.92 -7.10
C ARG A 58 -13.06 -5.15 -5.66
N VAL A 59 -11.94 -5.83 -5.43
CA VAL A 59 -11.45 -6.18 -4.09
C VAL A 59 -11.34 -4.94 -3.21
N TRP A 60 -11.73 -5.10 -1.94
CA TRP A 60 -11.53 -4.11 -0.90
C TRP A 60 -10.23 -4.45 -0.16
N PRO A 61 -9.18 -3.61 -0.26
CA PRO A 61 -7.92 -3.91 0.42
C PRO A 61 -8.03 -3.92 1.94
N THR A 62 -7.38 -4.89 2.56
CA THR A 62 -7.20 -5.02 4.00
C THR A 62 -6.21 -3.99 4.54
N ASP A 63 -6.21 -3.83 5.86
CA ASP A 63 -5.31 -2.91 6.56
C ASP A 63 -3.86 -3.31 6.38
N ALA A 64 -3.56 -4.60 6.40
CA ALA A 64 -2.22 -5.14 6.18
C ALA A 64 -1.73 -4.85 4.75
N GLU A 65 -2.56 -5.13 3.74
CA GLU A 65 -2.23 -4.84 2.33
C GLU A 65 -1.99 -3.35 2.10
N LEU A 66 -2.81 -2.48 2.69
CA LEU A 66 -2.65 -1.03 2.55
C LEU A 66 -1.40 -0.51 3.27
N GLN A 67 -1.13 -0.98 4.48
CA GLN A 67 0.03 -0.54 5.27
C GLN A 67 1.35 -0.96 4.64
N ASP A 68 1.44 -2.20 4.17
CA ASP A 68 2.61 -2.74 3.49
C ASP A 68 2.93 -1.88 2.25
N ASP A 69 1.94 -1.68 1.40
CA ASP A 69 2.08 -0.91 0.16
C ASP A 69 2.39 0.57 0.37
N LEU A 70 1.60 1.25 1.21
CA LEU A 70 1.63 2.71 1.29
C LEU A 70 2.89 3.25 1.99
N SER A 71 3.54 2.42 2.81
CA SER A 71 4.72 2.79 3.59
C SER A 71 5.92 3.25 2.74
N ASP A 72 6.11 2.62 1.58
CA ASP A 72 7.22 2.89 0.66
C ASP A 72 6.76 3.36 -0.73
N ALA A 73 5.45 3.46 -0.96
CA ALA A 73 4.91 3.87 -2.25
C ALA A 73 5.28 5.31 -2.63
N LYS A 74 5.67 5.48 -3.91
CA LYS A 74 5.65 6.78 -4.57
C LYS A 74 4.19 7.18 -4.82
N VAL A 75 3.64 8.05 -3.98
CA VAL A 75 2.25 8.52 -4.09
C VAL A 75 2.14 9.82 -4.86
N TYR A 76 3.08 10.76 -4.65
CA TYR A 76 3.10 12.00 -5.41
C TYR A 76 3.48 11.71 -6.88
N GLY A 77 2.70 12.26 -7.81
CA GLY A 77 2.81 12.01 -9.25
C GLY A 77 2.04 10.77 -9.73
N ASN A 78 1.81 9.78 -8.87
CA ASN A 78 1.00 8.60 -9.19
C ASN A 78 -0.47 8.76 -8.78
N ILE A 79 -0.74 9.56 -7.75
CA ILE A 79 -2.07 9.94 -7.30
C ILE A 79 -2.27 11.42 -7.62
N ARG A 80 -3.46 11.76 -8.15
CA ARG A 80 -3.79 13.16 -8.42
C ARG A 80 -3.69 14.00 -7.14
N GLN A 81 -3.17 15.21 -7.26
CA GLN A 81 -2.89 16.06 -6.10
C GLN A 81 -4.14 16.49 -5.34
N ASP A 82 -5.28 16.68 -6.01
CA ASP A 82 -6.56 16.98 -5.36
C ASP A 82 -7.01 15.85 -4.42
N ARG A 83 -6.79 14.60 -4.83
CA ARG A 83 -7.06 13.41 -4.01
C ARG A 83 -6.10 13.26 -2.85
N LEU A 84 -4.81 13.55 -3.06
CA LEU A 84 -3.82 13.57 -1.97
C LEU A 84 -4.13 14.68 -0.95
N ARG A 85 -4.58 15.86 -1.41
CA ARG A 85 -5.05 16.92 -0.51
C ARG A 85 -6.25 16.49 0.32
N LEU A 86 -7.21 15.81 -0.30
CA LEU A 86 -8.34 15.24 0.43
C LEU A 86 -7.85 14.28 1.52
N VAL A 87 -6.97 13.33 1.17
CA VAL A 87 -6.45 12.36 2.15
C VAL A 87 -5.72 13.04 3.31
N LEU A 88 -4.79 13.94 3.01
CA LEU A 88 -4.04 14.69 4.03
C LEU A 88 -4.96 15.58 4.87
N GLY A 89 -5.98 16.17 4.26
CA GLY A 89 -6.98 17.00 4.95
C GLY A 89 -7.85 16.17 5.89
N THR A 90 -8.24 14.96 5.50
CA THR A 90 -8.96 14.04 6.40
C THR A 90 -8.07 13.53 7.52
N VAL A 91 -6.77 13.29 7.25
CA VAL A 91 -5.79 12.94 8.30
C VAL A 91 -5.64 14.09 9.30
N GLU A 92 -5.50 15.32 8.83
CA GLU A 92 -5.48 16.53 9.67
C GLU A 92 -6.75 16.67 10.52
N GLN A 93 -7.93 16.46 9.92
CA GLN A 93 -9.19 16.50 10.66
C GLN A 93 -9.24 15.39 11.73
N SER A 94 -8.86 14.16 11.38
CA SER A 94 -8.80 13.05 12.33
C SER A 94 -7.86 13.32 13.50
N LEU A 95 -6.74 14.03 13.28
CA LEU A 95 -5.82 14.44 14.34
C LEU A 95 -6.46 15.46 15.29
N ARG A 96 -7.19 16.43 14.75
CA ARG A 96 -7.95 17.40 15.57
C ARG A 96 -9.02 16.73 16.41
N ASP A 97 -9.71 15.75 15.83
CA ASP A 97 -10.82 15.06 16.48
C ASP A 97 -10.37 14.17 17.66
N GLU A 98 -9.06 13.89 17.82
CA GLU A 98 -8.52 13.12 18.96
C GLU A 98 -8.56 13.88 20.29
N SER A 99 -8.65 15.22 20.26
CA SER A 99 -8.68 16.03 21.47
C SER A 99 -9.66 17.19 21.36
N ALA A 100 -10.55 17.30 22.36
CA ALA A 100 -11.46 18.42 22.50
C ALA A 100 -10.75 19.77 22.78
N MET A 101 -9.42 19.76 22.96
CA MET A 101 -8.61 20.98 23.11
C MET A 101 -8.32 21.66 21.78
N HIS A 102 -8.48 20.97 20.64
CA HIS A 102 -8.31 21.57 19.33
C HIS A 102 -9.54 22.38 18.92
N GLU A 103 -9.32 23.53 18.27
CA GLU A 103 -10.41 24.31 17.73
C GLU A 103 -11.08 23.58 16.56
N SER A 104 -12.41 23.60 16.56
CA SER A 104 -13.22 23.10 15.46
C SER A 104 -13.25 24.14 14.33
N ILE A 105 -12.30 24.02 13.41
CA ILE A 105 -12.16 24.92 12.25
C ILE A 105 -12.22 24.13 10.94
N THR A 106 -12.85 24.72 9.92
CA THR A 106 -12.82 24.18 8.57
C THR A 106 -11.47 24.49 7.92
N LEU A 107 -10.86 23.48 7.30
CA LEU A 107 -9.61 23.68 6.57
C LEU A 107 -9.81 24.63 5.36
N PRO A 108 -8.86 25.54 5.09
CA PRO A 108 -8.91 26.38 3.90
C PRO A 108 -8.95 25.56 2.60
N GLU A 109 -9.80 25.94 1.65
CA GLU A 109 -10.01 25.18 0.40
C GLU A 109 -8.76 25.09 -0.51
N ARG A 110 -7.78 25.99 -0.34
CA ARG A 110 -6.63 26.16 -1.25
C ARG A 110 -5.29 25.76 -0.63
N LEU A 111 -5.29 24.82 0.32
CA LEU A 111 -4.04 24.24 0.80
C LEU A 111 -3.31 23.53 -0.35
N GLN A 112 -1.98 23.60 -0.34
CA GLN A 112 -1.09 22.97 -1.30
C GLN A 112 -0.34 21.83 -0.64
N ILE A 113 -0.01 20.81 -1.44
CA ILE A 113 0.86 19.73 -0.99
C ILE A 113 2.27 20.27 -0.97
N GLU A 114 2.89 20.24 0.20
CA GLU A 114 4.30 20.55 0.38
C GLU A 114 5.11 19.27 0.60
N HIS A 115 6.30 19.24 0.00
CA HIS A 115 7.30 18.22 0.29
C HIS A 115 8.22 18.74 1.39
N VAL A 116 8.27 18.06 2.53
CA VAL A 116 9.11 18.46 3.66
C VAL A 116 10.58 18.39 3.23
N MET A 117 11.05 17.21 2.81
CA MET A 117 12.25 17.09 1.98
C MET A 117 11.87 17.38 0.51
N PRO A 118 12.38 18.45 -0.12
CA PRO A 118 11.90 18.90 -1.41
C PRO A 118 12.31 17.97 -2.57
N GLN A 119 11.60 18.05 -3.70
CA GLN A 119 11.99 17.35 -4.92
C GLN A 119 13.39 17.79 -5.41
N GLY A 120 13.70 19.07 -5.27
CA GLY A 120 15.03 19.64 -5.53
C GLY A 120 16.00 19.48 -4.35
N TRP A 121 15.94 18.35 -3.62
CA TRP A 121 16.76 18.11 -2.42
C TRP A 121 18.26 18.31 -2.66
N ARG A 122 18.76 18.03 -3.87
CA ARG A 122 20.17 18.22 -4.24
C ARG A 122 20.72 19.64 -4.02
N ALA A 123 19.85 20.65 -3.96
CA ALA A 123 20.28 22.03 -3.78
C ALA A 123 20.86 22.29 -2.38
N TYR A 124 20.20 21.80 -1.32
CA TYR A 124 20.52 22.16 0.07
C TYR A 124 20.43 20.98 1.06
N TRP A 125 20.11 19.78 0.58
CA TRP A 125 19.99 18.55 1.36
C TRP A 125 20.95 17.46 0.86
N ASP A 126 21.84 17.79 -0.08
CA ASP A 126 22.85 16.84 -0.56
C ASP A 126 24.00 16.75 0.44
N GLU A 127 24.18 15.56 0.99
CA GLU A 127 25.25 15.24 1.94
C GLU A 127 26.40 14.49 1.25
N GLY A 128 26.48 14.56 -0.08
CA GLY A 128 27.45 13.81 -0.88
C GLY A 128 27.01 12.35 -1.07
N LEU A 129 25.72 12.14 -1.32
CA LEU A 129 25.19 10.79 -1.54
C LEU A 129 25.79 10.13 -2.78
N ASP A 130 26.05 8.83 -2.70
CA ASP A 130 26.38 8.04 -3.88
C ASP A 130 25.17 7.96 -4.86
N PRO A 131 25.39 7.56 -6.13
CA PRO A 131 24.32 7.50 -7.12
C PRO A 131 23.16 6.58 -6.75
N GLU A 132 23.41 5.48 -6.03
CA GLU A 132 22.36 4.53 -5.65
C GLU A 132 21.47 5.11 -4.54
N ALA A 133 22.09 5.72 -3.53
CA ALA A 133 21.40 6.41 -2.45
C ALA A 133 20.59 7.61 -2.98
N ALA A 134 21.14 8.35 -3.95
CA ALA A 134 20.42 9.45 -4.61
C ALA A 134 19.14 8.97 -5.32
N VAL A 135 19.18 7.83 -6.02
CA VAL A 135 18.00 7.22 -6.67
C VAL A 135 16.96 6.77 -5.64
N LYS A 136 17.40 6.21 -4.50
CA LYS A 136 16.51 5.83 -3.40
C LYS A 136 15.81 7.06 -2.82
N ARG A 137 16.54 8.15 -2.57
CA ARG A 137 15.98 9.43 -2.09
C ARG A 137 15.00 10.02 -3.10
N ASP A 138 15.31 10.03 -4.40
CA ASP A 138 14.41 10.51 -5.46
C ASP A 138 13.06 9.79 -5.47
N ARG A 139 13.01 8.52 -5.07
CA ARG A 139 11.74 7.80 -4.90
C ARG A 139 11.08 8.16 -3.57
N ARG A 140 11.84 8.15 -2.47
CA ARG A 140 11.34 8.33 -1.10
C ARG A 140 10.73 9.71 -0.85
N VAL A 141 11.24 10.78 -1.48
CA VAL A 141 10.68 12.14 -1.34
C VAL A 141 9.21 12.23 -1.77
N HIS A 142 8.73 11.31 -2.61
CA HIS A 142 7.35 11.30 -3.07
C HIS A 142 6.40 10.43 -2.23
N SER A 143 6.87 9.87 -1.13
CA SER A 143 6.08 9.04 -0.23
C SER A 143 5.18 9.88 0.68
N ILE A 144 4.09 9.28 1.17
CA ILE A 144 3.06 9.99 1.92
C ILE A 144 3.61 10.65 3.19
N GLY A 145 4.56 10.00 3.86
CA GLY A 145 5.23 10.50 5.05
C GLY A 145 6.07 11.75 4.83
N ASN A 146 6.45 12.08 3.59
CA ASN A 146 7.16 13.33 3.27
C ASN A 146 6.22 14.48 2.88
N LEU A 147 4.91 14.22 2.74
CA LEU A 147 3.95 15.20 2.28
C LEU A 147 3.22 15.86 3.46
N THR A 148 2.95 17.15 3.31
CA THR A 148 2.13 17.93 4.23
C THR A 148 1.24 18.93 3.48
N LEU A 149 0.39 19.64 4.20
CA LEU A 149 -0.44 20.73 3.70
C LEU A 149 0.06 22.08 4.22
N VAL A 150 0.12 23.06 3.33
CA VAL A 150 0.47 24.45 3.66
C VAL A 150 -0.33 25.42 2.80
N THR A 151 -0.36 26.70 3.14
CA THR A 151 -0.93 27.73 2.26
C THR A 151 -0.03 27.95 1.04
N GLN A 152 -0.59 28.46 -0.06
CA GLN A 152 0.19 28.77 -1.27
C GLN A 152 1.34 29.75 -1.01
N ALA A 153 1.11 30.79 -0.20
CA ALA A 153 2.14 31.76 0.16
C ALA A 153 3.29 31.09 0.92
N LEU A 154 2.95 30.26 1.92
CA LEU A 154 3.95 29.52 2.69
C LEU A 154 4.71 28.50 1.82
N ASN A 155 4.02 27.80 0.91
CA ASN A 155 4.66 26.88 -0.04
C ASN A 155 5.74 27.58 -0.87
N GLY A 156 5.42 28.79 -1.39
CA GLY A 156 6.36 29.62 -2.15
C GLY A 156 7.60 30.02 -1.34
N SER A 157 7.43 30.35 -0.06
CA SER A 157 8.55 30.65 0.84
C SER A 157 9.38 29.40 1.15
N LEU A 158 8.76 28.24 1.38
CA LEU A 158 9.47 27.00 1.73
C LEU A 158 10.37 26.51 0.60
N SER A 159 9.85 26.35 -0.63
CA SER A 159 10.63 25.94 -1.80
C SER A 159 11.61 24.77 -1.52
N ASN A 160 12.87 24.86 -1.99
CA ASN A 160 13.89 23.85 -1.76
C ASN A 160 14.68 24.02 -0.45
N ARG A 161 14.38 25.00 0.39
CA ARG A 161 15.21 25.36 1.56
C ARG A 161 15.43 24.14 2.51
N PRO A 162 16.54 24.11 3.27
CA PRO A 162 16.84 23.01 4.18
C PRO A 162 15.90 23.00 5.40
N TRP A 163 15.95 21.92 6.18
CA TRP A 163 15.12 21.77 7.37
C TRP A 163 15.43 22.82 8.44
N SER A 164 16.70 22.98 8.80
CA SER A 164 17.17 23.79 9.93
C SER A 164 17.70 25.16 9.51
N ASP A 165 17.64 26.11 10.44
CA ASP A 165 18.17 27.48 10.25
C ASP A 165 19.69 27.48 10.04
N ALA A 166 20.41 26.57 10.71
CA ALA A 166 21.85 26.43 10.58
C ALA A 166 22.26 26.15 9.12
N MET A 167 21.50 25.31 8.41
CA MET A 167 21.74 25.02 6.99
C MET A 167 21.19 26.10 6.07
N ALA A 168 20.27 26.94 6.54
CA ALA A 168 19.66 28.02 5.77
C ALA A 168 20.45 29.34 5.83
N GLN A 169 21.54 29.40 6.60
CA GLN A 169 22.40 30.59 6.68
C GLN A 169 22.87 31.01 5.28
N GLY A 170 22.67 32.29 4.95
CA GLY A 170 23.01 32.85 3.64
C GLY A 170 21.99 32.58 2.52
N LEU A 171 20.86 31.94 2.80
CA LEU A 171 19.76 31.81 1.84
C LEU A 171 18.84 33.03 1.88
N ASP A 172 19.00 33.96 0.93
CA ASP A 172 18.13 35.15 0.83
C ASP A 172 16.85 34.92 0.00
N LYS A 173 16.77 33.79 -0.71
CA LYS A 173 15.63 33.48 -1.59
C LYS A 173 14.37 33.16 -0.78
N GLY A 174 13.23 33.68 -1.23
CA GLY A 174 11.92 33.39 -0.63
C GLY A 174 11.52 34.29 0.53
N GLY A 175 12.22 35.43 0.75
CA GLY A 175 11.78 36.49 1.67
C GLY A 175 12.05 36.25 3.15
N HIS A 176 12.76 35.16 3.48
CA HIS A 176 13.05 34.73 4.86
C HIS A 176 14.52 34.31 4.98
N PRO A 177 15.45 35.28 5.08
CA PRO A 177 16.88 35.01 5.16
C PRO A 177 17.26 34.22 6.41
N GLY A 178 18.04 33.15 6.24
CA GLY A 178 18.56 32.37 7.37
C GLY A 178 17.56 31.42 8.05
N GLU A 179 16.29 31.42 7.65
CA GLU A 179 15.26 30.56 8.24
C GLU A 179 15.08 29.26 7.44
N GLY A 180 15.11 28.11 8.09
CA GLY A 180 14.83 26.80 7.50
C GLY A 180 13.33 26.51 7.38
N LYS A 181 12.98 25.37 6.77
CA LYS A 181 11.57 24.94 6.65
C LYS A 181 10.91 24.79 8.01
N ARG A 182 11.63 24.25 9.00
CA ARG A 182 11.12 24.04 10.35
C ARG A 182 10.60 25.34 10.96
N THR A 183 11.42 26.39 10.92
CA THR A 183 11.10 27.70 11.51
C THR A 183 9.90 28.33 10.83
N LEU A 184 9.85 28.32 9.49
CA LEU A 184 8.70 28.86 8.74
C LEU A 184 7.41 28.08 8.97
N LEU A 185 7.47 26.75 9.00
CA LEU A 185 6.32 25.91 9.33
C LEU A 185 5.82 26.19 10.76
N ASN A 186 6.73 26.39 11.71
CA ASN A 186 6.38 26.69 13.09
C ASN A 186 5.68 28.06 13.21
N GLN A 187 6.22 29.09 12.54
CA GLN A 187 5.70 30.45 12.57
C GLN A 187 4.31 30.55 11.90
N PHE A 188 4.11 29.91 10.75
CA PHE A 188 2.95 30.20 9.89
C PHE A 188 1.92 29.07 9.79
N SER A 189 2.28 27.82 10.13
CA SER A 189 1.33 26.71 10.05
C SER A 189 0.61 26.46 11.38
N LEU A 190 -0.71 26.32 11.30
CA LEU A 190 -1.61 25.97 12.41
C LEU A 190 -2.15 24.54 12.31
N LEU A 191 -1.71 23.76 11.31
CA LEU A 191 -2.19 22.40 11.10
C LEU A 191 -1.55 21.44 12.10
N VAL A 192 -2.34 20.57 12.73
CA VAL A 192 -1.86 19.57 13.71
C VAL A 192 -0.85 18.63 13.05
N LEU A 193 -1.09 18.25 11.80
CA LEU A 193 -0.21 17.44 10.96
C LEU A 193 1.19 18.07 10.79
N ASN A 194 1.28 19.41 10.80
CA ASN A 194 2.57 20.11 10.82
C ASN A 194 3.14 20.22 12.24
N LYS A 195 2.31 20.40 13.27
CA LYS A 195 2.79 20.45 14.67
C LYS A 195 3.41 19.13 15.11
N GLU A 196 2.78 17.99 14.85
CA GLU A 196 3.38 16.67 15.11
C GLU A 196 4.73 16.49 14.42
N LEU A 197 4.84 16.96 13.17
CA LEU A 197 6.08 16.91 12.41
C LEU A 197 7.16 17.80 13.04
N LEU A 198 6.82 18.99 13.52
CA LEU A 198 7.76 19.90 14.16
C LEU A 198 8.21 19.39 15.53
N ASP A 199 7.31 18.79 16.29
CA ASP A 199 7.58 18.32 17.65
C ASP A 199 8.45 17.05 17.63
N GLY A 200 8.21 16.14 16.69
CA GLY A 200 9.00 14.92 16.54
C GLY A 200 10.40 15.11 15.94
N HIS A 201 10.64 16.24 15.27
CA HIS A 201 11.83 16.44 14.44
C HIS A 201 12.49 17.82 14.68
N PRO A 202 13.01 18.08 15.90
CA PRO A 202 13.55 19.38 16.26
C PRO A 202 14.77 19.80 15.43
N ASP A 203 15.63 18.85 15.06
CA ASP A 203 16.95 19.16 14.50
C ASP A 203 17.08 18.82 13.01
N ARG A 204 16.52 17.69 12.58
CA ARG A 204 16.70 17.14 11.23
C ARG A 204 15.46 16.40 10.73
N TRP A 205 15.37 16.27 9.42
CA TRP A 205 14.36 15.47 8.73
C TRP A 205 15.07 14.55 7.73
N THR A 206 14.91 13.24 7.88
CA THR A 206 15.67 12.22 7.14
C THR A 206 14.76 11.24 6.42
N GLU A 207 15.31 10.39 5.56
CA GLU A 207 14.55 9.33 4.88
C GLU A 207 13.98 8.29 5.83
N ASP A 208 14.63 8.06 6.98
CA ASP A 208 14.09 7.16 8.00
C ASP A 208 12.90 7.81 8.70
N ASP A 209 12.95 9.11 8.98
CA ASP A 209 11.81 9.88 9.50
C ASP A 209 10.63 9.83 8.53
N ILE A 210 10.89 9.99 7.22
CA ILE A 210 9.89 9.84 6.17
C ILE A 210 9.25 8.44 6.23
N ARG A 211 10.05 7.38 6.38
CA ARG A 211 9.57 5.99 6.45
C ARG A 211 8.69 5.76 7.69
N VAL A 212 9.18 6.17 8.86
CA VAL A 212 8.46 6.04 10.13
C VAL A 212 7.14 6.80 10.07
N ARG A 213 7.16 8.02 9.54
CA ARG A 213 5.94 8.82 9.37
C ARG A 213 4.99 8.19 8.33
N SER A 214 5.49 7.63 7.23
CA SER A 214 4.65 6.92 6.26
C SER A 214 3.91 5.74 6.90
N LEU A 215 4.57 4.96 7.76
CA LEU A 215 3.94 3.87 8.51
C LEU A 215 2.86 4.39 9.48
N ALA A 216 3.14 5.46 10.21
CA ALA A 216 2.19 6.08 11.12
C ALA A 216 0.96 6.62 10.35
N MET A 217 1.17 7.29 9.22
CA MET A 217 0.11 7.77 8.36
C MET A 217 -0.71 6.63 7.77
N ALA A 218 -0.09 5.53 7.34
CA ALA A 218 -0.82 4.38 6.82
C ALA A 218 -1.73 3.74 7.88
N LYS A 219 -1.26 3.62 9.13
CA LYS A 219 -2.07 3.14 10.27
C LYS A 219 -3.26 4.08 10.55
N ARG A 220 -3.02 5.39 10.55
CA ARG A 220 -4.06 6.40 10.74
C ARG A 220 -5.10 6.37 9.61
N ILE A 221 -4.65 6.27 8.36
CA ILE A 221 -5.51 6.10 7.18
C ILE A 221 -6.37 4.83 7.31
N CYS A 222 -5.82 3.72 7.80
CA CYS A 222 -6.60 2.50 8.05
C CYS A 222 -7.70 2.72 9.09
N SER A 223 -7.44 3.56 10.10
CA SER A 223 -8.41 3.88 11.16
C SER A 223 -9.53 4.80 10.66
N ILE A 224 -9.20 5.77 9.80
CA ILE A 224 -10.16 6.70 9.16
C ILE A 224 -11.06 5.94 8.16
N TRP A 225 -10.45 5.09 7.35
CA TRP A 225 -11.14 4.29 6.33
C TRP A 225 -10.89 2.80 6.63
N PRO A 226 -11.71 2.14 7.46
CA PRO A 226 -11.51 0.74 7.85
C PRO A 226 -11.58 -0.26 6.69
N GLY A 227 -10.88 -1.38 6.79
CA GLY A 227 -10.88 -2.44 5.77
C GLY A 227 -12.19 -3.23 5.68
N PRO A 228 -12.24 -4.24 4.78
CA PRO A 228 -13.37 -5.15 4.70
C PRO A 228 -13.59 -5.90 6.01
N ASP A 229 -14.79 -6.45 6.15
CA ASP A 229 -15.04 -7.49 7.13
C ASP A 229 -14.29 -8.77 6.72
N LEU A 230 -13.30 -9.16 7.52
CA LEU A 230 -12.47 -10.32 7.23
C LEU A 230 -13.25 -11.63 7.32
N GLU A 231 -14.33 -11.68 8.11
CA GLU A 231 -15.20 -12.85 8.21
C GLU A 231 -16.15 -12.97 7.02
N ALA A 232 -16.58 -11.83 6.46
CA ALA A 232 -17.51 -11.78 5.33
C ALA A 232 -16.81 -11.78 3.98
N ARG A 233 -15.51 -11.50 3.91
CA ARG A 233 -14.72 -11.87 2.73
C ARG A 233 -14.93 -13.38 2.61
N PRO A 234 -15.55 -13.89 1.51
CA PRO A 234 -15.55 -15.32 1.32
C PRO A 234 -14.09 -15.69 1.45
N SER A 235 -13.85 -16.88 1.97
CA SER A 235 -12.63 -17.53 1.58
C SER A 235 -12.65 -17.52 0.02
N ILE A 236 -12.05 -16.50 -0.63
CA ILE A 236 -10.90 -16.82 -1.48
C ILE A 236 -10.18 -17.71 -0.52
N THR A 237 -10.20 -19.01 -0.73
CA THR A 237 -9.31 -19.88 0.00
C THR A 237 -8.04 -19.07 0.12
N PRO A 238 -7.66 -18.55 1.31
CA PRO A 238 -6.25 -18.48 1.49
C PRO A 238 -5.93 -19.96 1.37
N ALA A 239 -5.29 -20.36 0.27
CA ALA A 239 -4.29 -21.36 0.51
C ALA A 239 -3.53 -20.73 1.69
N LEU A 240 -3.67 -21.31 2.90
CA LEU A 240 -3.36 -20.75 4.24
C LEU A 240 -4.51 -20.16 5.09
N SER A 241 -5.54 -20.91 5.44
CA SER A 241 -5.97 -20.90 6.84
C SER A 241 -6.61 -22.23 7.28
N GLY A 242 -5.89 -22.92 8.16
CA GLY A 242 -6.52 -23.75 9.20
C GLY A 242 -6.56 -25.26 9.01
N ARG A 243 -6.24 -25.82 7.84
CA ARG A 243 -5.92 -27.25 7.65
C ARG A 243 -4.94 -27.41 6.49
N GLU A 244 -4.05 -28.40 6.58
CA GLU A 244 -3.14 -28.82 5.50
C GLU A 244 -3.85 -28.78 4.13
N GLY A 245 -3.32 -27.97 3.20
CA GLY A 245 -3.76 -27.99 1.81
C GLY A 245 -2.92 -29.01 1.05
N ARG A 246 -3.50 -30.13 0.62
CA ARG A 246 -2.81 -31.04 -0.30
C ARG A 246 -2.92 -30.48 -1.72
N GLY A 247 -1.80 -30.05 -2.29
CA GLY A 247 -1.69 -29.83 -3.73
C GLY A 247 -2.16 -31.10 -4.45
N ARG A 248 -3.09 -30.96 -5.40
CA ARG A 248 -3.67 -32.10 -6.15
C ARG A 248 -3.03 -32.16 -7.53
N ASP A 249 -1.75 -32.50 -7.48
CA ASP A 249 -0.81 -32.44 -8.60
C ASP A 249 -1.01 -33.60 -9.59
N ASP A 250 -1.81 -34.59 -9.20
CA ASP A 250 -2.27 -35.73 -10.03
C ASP A 250 -3.08 -35.28 -11.25
N LEU A 251 -3.66 -34.08 -11.21
CA LEU A 251 -4.49 -33.52 -12.27
C LEU A 251 -3.72 -32.61 -13.24
N TRP A 252 -2.44 -32.33 -12.96
CA TRP A 252 -1.59 -31.45 -13.76
C TRP A 252 -0.73 -32.24 -14.75
N ASP A 253 -1.19 -32.31 -16.00
CA ASP A 253 -0.44 -32.92 -17.09
C ASP A 253 0.66 -31.99 -17.63
N ALA A 254 1.56 -32.51 -18.46
CA ALA A 254 2.68 -31.73 -19.01
C ALA A 254 2.22 -30.52 -19.83
N SER A 255 1.07 -30.64 -20.51
CA SER A 255 0.52 -29.56 -21.33
C SER A 255 0.02 -28.38 -20.48
N SER A 256 -0.67 -28.67 -19.38
CA SER A 256 -1.18 -27.67 -18.43
C SER A 256 -0.05 -26.99 -17.68
N VAL A 257 0.98 -27.73 -17.28
CA VAL A 257 2.17 -27.15 -16.63
C VAL A 257 2.93 -26.24 -17.59
N GLN A 258 3.07 -26.61 -18.88
CA GLN A 258 3.68 -25.73 -19.87
C GLN A 258 2.86 -24.44 -20.04
N ALA A 259 1.54 -24.55 -20.22
CA ALA A 259 0.67 -23.38 -20.33
C ALA A 259 0.73 -22.47 -19.09
N LEU A 260 0.90 -23.05 -17.89
CA LEU A 260 1.12 -22.28 -16.67
C LEU A 260 2.48 -21.59 -16.68
N ALA A 261 3.56 -22.27 -17.10
CA ALA A 261 4.90 -21.69 -17.17
C ALA A 261 4.97 -20.53 -18.17
N ASP A 262 4.33 -20.69 -19.34
CA ASP A 262 4.25 -19.64 -20.36
C ASP A 262 3.50 -18.39 -19.85
N ASP A 263 2.52 -18.60 -18.97
CA ASP A 263 1.69 -17.52 -18.42
C ASP A 263 2.22 -16.91 -17.11
N CYS A 264 3.15 -17.59 -16.44
CA CYS A 264 3.72 -17.19 -15.16
C CYS A 264 5.11 -16.60 -15.33
N SER A 265 5.17 -15.27 -15.40
CA SER A 265 6.40 -14.49 -15.31
C SER A 265 6.45 -13.66 -14.01
N GLY A 266 7.63 -13.11 -13.69
CA GLY A 266 7.82 -12.25 -12.52
C GLY A 266 7.69 -13.02 -11.19
N ALA A 267 7.03 -12.41 -10.20
CA ALA A 267 7.02 -12.91 -8.83
C ALA A 267 6.38 -14.30 -8.66
N ILE A 268 5.34 -14.62 -9.45
CA ILE A 268 4.68 -15.94 -9.41
C ILE A 268 5.63 -17.03 -9.94
N GLY A 269 6.26 -16.77 -11.09
CA GLY A 269 7.24 -17.68 -11.68
C GLY A 269 8.44 -17.89 -10.75
N ALA A 270 8.97 -16.81 -10.16
CA ALA A 270 10.08 -16.89 -9.21
C ALA A 270 9.74 -17.74 -7.99
N VAL A 271 8.54 -17.61 -7.41
CA VAL A 271 8.11 -18.46 -6.28
C VAL A 271 8.03 -19.93 -6.69
N LEU A 272 7.43 -20.23 -7.84
CA LEU A 272 7.33 -21.61 -8.33
C LEU A 272 8.69 -22.22 -8.68
N ASP A 273 9.61 -21.43 -9.24
CA ASP A 273 10.98 -21.85 -9.51
C ASP A 273 11.70 -22.26 -8.22
N GLN A 274 11.55 -21.48 -7.14
CA GLN A 274 12.15 -21.81 -5.85
C GLN A 274 11.50 -23.04 -5.22
N LEU A 275 10.17 -23.13 -5.21
CA LEU A 275 9.47 -24.30 -4.67
C LEU A 275 9.79 -25.59 -5.44
N ALA A 276 9.94 -25.51 -6.77
CA ALA A 276 10.31 -26.65 -7.59
C ALA A 276 11.75 -27.12 -7.33
N ALA A 277 12.68 -26.20 -7.02
CA ALA A 277 14.08 -26.53 -6.75
C ALA A 277 14.28 -27.34 -5.45
N ILE A 278 13.34 -27.20 -4.50
CA ILE A 278 13.41 -27.77 -3.15
C ILE A 278 12.18 -28.64 -2.83
N ALA A 279 11.55 -29.20 -3.86
CA ALA A 279 10.41 -30.09 -3.68
C ALA A 279 10.86 -31.47 -3.18
N PRO A 280 10.18 -32.06 -2.16
CA PRO A 280 8.90 -31.66 -1.58
C PRO A 280 8.98 -30.85 -0.27
N GLU A 281 10.16 -30.46 0.19
CA GLU A 281 10.40 -29.91 1.53
C GLU A 281 9.66 -28.59 1.77
N GLY A 282 9.58 -27.74 0.76
CA GLY A 282 8.89 -26.45 0.83
C GLY A 282 9.66 -25.36 1.57
N TRP A 283 9.23 -24.12 1.35
CA TRP A 283 9.80 -22.93 1.99
C TRP A 283 8.80 -22.21 2.84
N SER A 284 9.32 -21.48 3.82
CA SER A 284 8.62 -20.50 4.62
C SER A 284 8.87 -19.08 4.12
N THR A 285 8.20 -18.10 4.74
CA THR A 285 8.32 -16.68 4.37
C THR A 285 9.76 -16.19 4.48
N VAL A 286 10.49 -16.65 5.51
CA VAL A 286 11.87 -16.24 5.77
C VAL A 286 12.81 -16.73 4.66
N GLU A 287 12.61 -17.97 4.19
CA GLU A 287 13.43 -18.55 3.12
C GLU A 287 13.18 -17.86 1.78
N PHE A 288 11.92 -17.57 1.44
CA PHE A 288 11.58 -16.74 0.28
C PHE A 288 12.27 -15.37 0.33
N GLN A 289 12.24 -14.71 1.47
CA GLN A 289 12.88 -13.40 1.65
C GLN A 289 14.40 -13.47 1.53
N SER A 290 15.02 -14.56 1.99
CA SER A 290 16.47 -14.76 1.91
C SER A 290 17.02 -14.81 0.48
N VAL A 291 16.18 -15.17 -0.50
CA VAL A 291 16.54 -15.19 -1.93
C VAL A 291 15.96 -14.01 -2.71
N GLY A 292 15.50 -12.97 -2.02
CA GLY A 292 15.02 -11.72 -2.64
C GLY A 292 13.55 -11.72 -3.05
N ILE A 293 12.74 -12.70 -2.63
CA ILE A 293 11.28 -12.68 -2.80
C ILE A 293 10.66 -12.01 -1.58
N ALA A 294 10.51 -10.68 -1.64
CA ALA A 294 10.07 -9.88 -0.50
C ALA A 294 8.64 -10.20 -0.02
N SER A 295 7.72 -10.49 -0.94
CA SER A 295 6.31 -10.75 -0.65
C SER A 295 5.82 -12.05 -1.32
N PRO A 296 6.19 -13.23 -0.77
CA PRO A 296 5.79 -14.52 -1.32
C PRO A 296 4.27 -14.72 -1.27
N HIS A 297 3.59 -14.19 -0.25
CA HIS A 297 2.14 -14.27 -0.11
C HIS A 297 1.40 -13.56 -1.26
N SER A 298 1.90 -12.42 -1.74
CA SER A 298 1.30 -11.74 -2.89
C SER A 298 1.43 -12.59 -4.16
N ALA A 299 2.56 -13.29 -4.34
CA ALA A 299 2.77 -14.17 -5.47
C ALA A 299 1.90 -15.44 -5.38
N LEU A 300 1.81 -16.07 -4.22
CA LEU A 300 0.96 -17.24 -3.97
C LEU A 300 -0.54 -16.91 -4.11
N GLY A 301 -0.96 -15.72 -3.65
CA GLY A 301 -2.31 -15.20 -3.88
C GLY A 301 -2.56 -14.92 -5.36
N GLY A 302 -1.60 -14.33 -6.06
CA GLY A 302 -1.65 -14.10 -7.51
C GLY A 302 -1.73 -15.39 -8.32
N LEU A 303 -0.98 -16.42 -7.91
CA LEU A 303 -1.04 -17.76 -8.49
C LEU A 303 -2.45 -18.34 -8.35
N SER A 304 -3.00 -18.33 -7.14
CA SER A 304 -4.35 -18.84 -6.87
C SER A 304 -5.41 -18.17 -7.73
N ALA A 305 -5.35 -16.83 -7.87
CA ALA A 305 -6.24 -16.08 -8.75
C ALA A 305 -6.06 -16.42 -10.24
N LYS A 306 -4.82 -16.66 -10.69
CA LYS A 306 -4.51 -17.06 -12.07
C LYS A 306 -5.03 -18.46 -12.38
N LEU A 307 -4.83 -19.41 -11.47
CA LEU A 307 -5.33 -20.77 -11.59
C LEU A 307 -6.85 -20.77 -11.73
N ALA A 308 -7.56 -20.05 -10.85
CA ALA A 308 -9.00 -19.91 -10.91
C ALA A 308 -9.50 -19.28 -12.24
N ALA A 309 -8.72 -18.37 -12.82
CA ALA A 309 -9.12 -17.65 -14.04
C ALA A 309 -8.84 -18.40 -15.34
N LYS A 310 -7.71 -19.14 -15.41
CA LYS A 310 -7.21 -19.72 -16.68
C LYS A 310 -7.20 -21.24 -16.72
N PHE A 311 -7.29 -21.88 -15.56
CA PHE A 311 -7.25 -23.33 -15.42
C PHE A 311 -8.47 -23.82 -14.61
N PRO A 312 -9.71 -23.50 -15.05
CA PRO A 312 -10.91 -23.87 -14.31
C PRO A 312 -11.01 -25.39 -14.20
N GLY A 313 -11.14 -25.89 -12.97
CA GLY A 313 -11.21 -27.32 -12.68
C GLY A 313 -9.87 -27.96 -12.32
N LEU A 314 -8.74 -27.27 -12.51
CA LEU A 314 -7.45 -27.71 -11.96
C LEU A 314 -7.25 -27.14 -10.55
N PRO A 315 -6.83 -27.96 -9.58
CA PRO A 315 -6.59 -27.55 -8.21
C PRO A 315 -5.27 -26.76 -8.08
N ASN A 316 -5.06 -26.14 -6.94
CA ASN A 316 -3.79 -25.47 -6.66
C ASN A 316 -2.64 -26.50 -6.59
N VAL A 317 -1.52 -26.15 -7.21
CA VAL A 317 -0.28 -26.95 -7.26
C VAL A 317 0.58 -26.76 -6.02
N VAL A 318 0.35 -25.67 -5.27
CA VAL A 318 1.09 -25.39 -4.03
C VAL A 318 0.32 -25.94 -2.84
N ALA A 319 0.94 -26.91 -2.17
CA ALA A 319 0.56 -27.39 -0.86
C ALA A 319 1.04 -26.43 0.23
N PHE A 320 0.41 -26.46 1.39
CA PHE A 320 0.86 -25.70 2.55
C PHE A 320 0.55 -26.41 3.87
N GLU A 321 1.44 -26.23 4.84
CA GLU A 321 1.32 -26.81 6.17
C GLU A 321 1.98 -25.91 7.23
N GLU A 322 1.50 -26.04 8.47
CA GLU A 322 2.08 -25.34 9.62
C GLU A 322 3.04 -26.29 10.36
N ARG A 323 4.31 -25.89 10.46
CA ARG A 323 5.34 -26.58 11.22
C ARG A 323 5.80 -25.69 12.37
N SER A 324 5.51 -26.09 13.61
CA SER A 324 5.99 -25.39 14.81
C SER A 324 5.69 -23.88 14.84
N GLY A 325 4.49 -23.47 14.40
CA GLY A 325 4.07 -22.05 14.40
C GLY A 325 4.51 -21.25 13.16
N GLN A 326 5.10 -21.91 12.15
CA GLN A 326 5.53 -21.30 10.90
C GLN A 326 4.90 -22.02 9.71
N TRP A 327 4.40 -21.24 8.75
CA TRP A 327 3.82 -21.79 7.52
C TRP A 327 4.91 -22.12 6.49
N PHE A 328 4.75 -23.28 5.85
CA PHE A 328 5.57 -23.75 4.74
C PHE A 328 4.69 -24.01 3.51
N TRP A 329 5.25 -23.76 2.33
CA TRP A 329 4.65 -23.99 1.02
C TRP A 329 5.51 -24.95 0.23
N SER A 330 4.91 -25.96 -0.39
CA SER A 330 5.63 -26.94 -1.20
C SER A 330 4.86 -27.30 -2.47
N VAL A 331 5.54 -27.93 -3.42
CA VAL A 331 4.93 -28.58 -4.59
C VAL A 331 5.38 -30.04 -4.61
N SER A 332 4.65 -30.93 -5.29
CA SER A 332 5.15 -32.30 -5.43
C SER A 332 6.40 -32.38 -6.31
N THR A 333 7.18 -33.44 -6.10
CA THR A 333 8.33 -33.78 -6.95
C THR A 333 7.93 -33.96 -8.42
N ASP A 334 6.73 -34.47 -8.69
CA ASP A 334 6.23 -34.67 -10.05
C ASP A 334 5.87 -33.35 -10.74
N PHE A 335 5.21 -32.43 -10.03
CA PHE A 335 5.00 -31.07 -10.53
C PHE A 335 6.33 -30.37 -10.77
N ALA A 336 7.27 -30.44 -9.81
CA ALA A 336 8.59 -29.82 -9.92
C ALA A 336 9.36 -30.26 -11.17
N LYS A 337 9.35 -31.57 -11.49
CA LYS A 337 9.97 -32.10 -12.73
C LYS A 337 9.34 -31.51 -13.99
N ARG A 338 8.01 -31.46 -14.05
CA ARG A 338 7.27 -30.88 -15.19
C ARG A 338 7.53 -29.38 -15.31
N TRP A 339 7.57 -28.67 -14.19
CA TRP A 339 7.85 -27.24 -14.12
C TRP A 339 9.26 -26.92 -14.63
N ALA A 340 10.28 -27.63 -14.14
CA ALA A 340 11.65 -27.47 -14.61
C ALA A 340 11.79 -27.74 -16.12
N ALA A 341 11.13 -28.80 -16.62
CA ALA A 341 11.11 -29.11 -18.05
C ALA A 341 10.45 -28.00 -18.89
N ALA A 342 9.38 -27.38 -18.37
CA ALA A 342 8.66 -26.29 -19.04
C ALA A 342 9.45 -24.97 -19.06
N ARG A 343 10.22 -24.70 -17.99
CA ARG A 343 11.05 -23.48 -17.84
C ARG A 343 12.38 -23.53 -18.60
N SER A 344 12.80 -24.72 -19.06
CA SER A 344 14.05 -24.95 -19.78
C SER A 344 13.93 -24.79 -21.31
N ARG A 345 12.76 -24.40 -21.81
CA ARG A 345 12.47 -24.29 -23.25
C ARG A 345 12.54 -22.86 -23.78
#